data_AF-H1LXI7-F1
#
_entry.id   AF-H1LXI7-F1
#
_cell.length_a   1.000
_cell.length_b   1.000
_cell.length_c   1.000
_cell.angle_alpha   90.00
_cell.angle_beta   90.00
_cell.angle_gamma   90.00
#
_symmetry.space_group_name_H-M   'P 1'
#
loop_
_entity.id
_entity.type
_entity.pdbx_description
1 polymer ?
#
loop_
_entity_poly.entity_id
_entity_poly.type
_entity_poly.pdbx_seq_one_letter_code
_entity_poly.pdbx_strand_id
1 'polypeptide(L)'
;MKWHIKYWKCIRNGELDIPYEVGCAFCDLTNDMQNELMERILKEVVEDYKAIGILAKAIWHNEQFVYKADLDLLLNNYLPKAIDYIGSALYRSRGARILDEDVKSVKYCLEYILGVMRLRNLKELNITDKYLSLNNIKMQELYRYLENMVDNNTKIISFLNLDIASKGRYEKICDLLYVVLVYVTGNNTEGEIKISLNIDD
;
A
#
# COMPACT_ATOMS: atom_id res chain seq x y z
N MET A 1 28.16 -11.70 21.81
CA MET A 1 26.68 -11.72 21.73
C MET A 1 26.17 -10.29 21.92
N LYS A 2 26.00 -9.54 20.83
CA LYS A 2 25.64 -8.10 20.84
C LYS A 2 24.23 -7.95 20.27
N TRP A 3 23.22 -8.02 21.13
CA TRP A 3 21.82 -7.79 20.75
C TRP A 3 21.18 -6.57 21.44
N HIS A 4 21.95 -5.78 22.18
CA HIS A 4 21.40 -4.71 23.05
C HIS A 4 21.44 -3.28 22.48
N ILE A 5 21.80 -3.05 21.21
CA ILE A 5 21.93 -1.69 20.66
C ILE A 5 21.15 -1.57 19.34
N LYS A 6 19.82 -1.55 19.39
CA LYS A 6 19.02 -1.00 18.26
C LYS A 6 17.58 -0.55 18.60
N TYR A 7 17.02 -0.90 19.75
CA TYR A 7 15.62 -0.56 20.09
C TYR A 7 15.40 0.83 20.71
N TRP A 8 16.45 1.59 21.04
CA TRP A 8 16.32 2.89 21.74
C TRP A 8 16.21 4.12 20.82
N LYS A 9 15.91 3.92 19.52
CA LYS A 9 15.70 5.03 18.56
C LYS A 9 14.23 5.32 18.26
N CYS A 10 13.30 4.79 19.04
CA CYS A 10 11.86 4.95 18.80
C CYS A 10 11.25 6.20 19.45
N ILE A 11 12.01 7.18 19.95
CA ILE A 11 11.43 8.41 20.49
C ILE A 11 11.88 9.58 19.61
N ARG A 12 10.94 10.13 18.83
CA ARG A 12 11.14 11.38 18.09
C ARG A 12 10.18 12.41 18.70
N ASN A 13 10.72 13.51 19.22
CA ASN A 13 9.93 14.60 19.83
C ASN A 13 8.99 14.21 21.00
N GLY A 14 9.25 13.09 21.69
CA GLY A 14 8.40 12.61 22.78
C GLY A 14 7.33 11.60 22.37
N GLU A 15 7.26 11.25 21.07
CA GLU A 15 6.32 10.28 20.52
C GLU A 15 7.04 8.99 20.10
N LEU A 16 6.35 7.86 20.25
CA LEU A 16 6.84 6.54 19.87
C LEU A 16 6.82 6.41 18.32
N ASP A 17 7.98 6.49 17.68
CA ASP A 17 8.13 6.21 16.24
C ASP A 17 8.16 4.70 16.01
N ILE A 18 6.99 4.14 15.69
CA ILE A 18 6.81 2.72 15.42
C ILE A 18 7.33 2.41 14.01
N PRO A 19 8.29 1.49 13.82
CA PRO A 19 8.82 1.15 12.49
C PRO A 19 7.76 0.44 11.62
N TYR A 20 7.82 0.64 10.29
CA TYR A 20 6.89 -0.02 9.37
C TYR A 20 7.02 -1.55 9.40
N GLU A 21 8.23 -2.03 9.65
CA GLU A 21 8.62 -3.44 9.72
C GLU A 21 7.88 -4.20 10.82
N VAL A 22 7.27 -3.50 11.78
CA VAL A 22 6.43 -4.13 12.80
C VAL A 22 5.24 -4.88 12.18
N GLY A 23 4.79 -4.47 10.98
CA GLY A 23 3.71 -5.16 10.27
C GLY A 23 4.05 -6.62 9.94
N CYS A 24 5.32 -6.96 9.78
CA CYS A 24 5.76 -8.34 9.57
C CYS A 24 5.43 -9.24 10.78
N ALA A 25 5.36 -8.66 11.99
CA ALA A 25 5.03 -9.41 13.21
C ALA A 25 3.56 -9.83 13.29
N PHE A 26 2.68 -9.31 12.43
CA PHE A 26 1.26 -9.69 12.42
C PHE A 26 1.02 -11.08 11.81
N CYS A 27 2.00 -11.62 11.07
CA CYS A 27 1.91 -12.91 10.38
C CYS A 27 0.63 -12.99 9.53
N ASP A 28 -0.18 -14.04 9.68
CA ASP A 28 -1.42 -14.24 8.93
C ASP A 28 -2.69 -14.07 9.77
N LEU A 29 -2.59 -13.50 10.99
CA LEU A 29 -3.72 -13.27 11.89
C LEU A 29 -4.51 -14.54 12.29
N THR A 30 -3.86 -15.70 12.34
CA THR A 30 -4.50 -16.99 12.70
C THR A 30 -4.85 -17.16 14.17
N ASN A 31 -4.30 -16.33 15.06
CA ASN A 31 -4.55 -16.42 16.48
C ASN A 31 -4.84 -15.05 17.11
N ASP A 32 -5.47 -15.08 18.28
CA ASP A 32 -5.91 -13.89 19.01
C ASP A 32 -4.75 -12.96 19.35
N MET A 33 -3.56 -13.51 19.65
CA MET A 33 -2.37 -12.71 19.97
C MET A 33 -1.90 -11.87 18.79
N GLN A 34 -1.94 -12.41 17.56
CA GLN A 34 -1.59 -11.68 16.34
C GLN A 34 -2.60 -10.57 16.05
N ASN A 35 -3.89 -10.85 16.22
CA ASN A 35 -4.96 -9.86 16.06
C ASN A 35 -4.85 -8.74 17.09
N GLU A 36 -4.68 -9.10 18.37
CA GLU A 36 -4.54 -8.14 19.46
C GLU A 36 -3.27 -7.28 19.29
N LEU A 37 -2.15 -7.86 18.83
CA LEU A 37 -0.92 -7.13 18.54
C LEU A 37 -1.15 -6.08 17.44
N MET A 38 -1.79 -6.48 16.33
CA MET A 38 -2.13 -5.58 15.23
C MET A 38 -3.01 -4.44 15.73
N GLU A 39 -4.10 -4.75 16.43
CA GLU A 39 -5.01 -3.73 16.95
C GLU A 39 -4.32 -2.75 17.89
N ARG A 40 -3.50 -3.25 18.82
CA ARG A 40 -2.76 -2.40 19.76
C ARG A 40 -1.80 -1.48 19.02
N ILE A 41 -1.03 -2.00 18.08
CA ILE A 41 -0.10 -1.17 17.30
C ILE A 41 -0.85 -0.12 16.50
N LEU A 42 -1.91 -0.48 15.79
CA LEU A 42 -2.67 0.48 14.99
C LEU A 42 -3.35 1.56 15.85
N LYS A 43 -3.69 1.27 17.11
CA LYS A 43 -4.22 2.25 18.07
C LYS A 43 -3.15 3.24 18.57
N GLU A 44 -1.90 2.81 18.68
CA GLU A 44 -0.78 3.65 19.13
C GLU A 44 -0.16 4.50 18.01
N VAL A 45 -0.43 4.16 16.74
CA VAL A 45 0.06 4.91 15.59
C VAL A 45 -0.77 6.19 15.40
N VAL A 46 -0.15 7.33 15.63
CA VAL A 46 -0.80 8.65 15.54
C VAL A 46 -1.16 9.04 14.10
N GLU A 47 -0.27 8.74 13.15
CA GLU A 47 -0.41 9.19 11.77
C GLU A 47 -0.98 8.08 10.87
N ASP A 48 -2.12 8.33 10.24
CA ASP A 48 -2.80 7.33 9.39
C ASP A 48 -1.89 6.77 8.27
N TYR A 49 -1.05 7.60 7.63
CA TYR A 49 -0.12 7.12 6.59
C TYR A 49 0.92 6.13 7.14
N LYS A 50 1.25 6.24 8.43
CA LYS A 50 2.17 5.33 9.11
C LYS A 50 1.51 3.96 9.31
N ALA A 51 0.25 3.97 9.75
CA ALA A 51 -0.57 2.76 9.88
C ALA A 51 -0.74 2.05 8.52
N ILE A 52 -0.99 2.82 7.45
CA ILE A 52 -1.06 2.31 6.07
C ILE A 52 0.25 1.62 5.66
N GLY A 53 1.41 2.22 5.95
CA GLY A 53 2.70 1.60 5.64
C GLY A 53 2.98 0.32 6.45
N ILE A 54 2.55 0.28 7.71
CA ILE A 54 2.63 -0.94 8.54
C ILE A 54 1.77 -2.04 7.94
N LEU A 55 0.53 -1.72 7.54
CA LEU A 55 -0.36 -2.65 6.87
C LEU A 55 0.17 -3.10 5.51
N ALA A 56 0.78 -2.20 4.73
CA ALA A 56 1.44 -2.56 3.48
C ALA A 56 2.54 -3.62 3.74
N LYS A 57 3.37 -3.42 4.76
CA LYS A 57 4.39 -4.42 5.15
C LYS A 57 3.75 -5.74 5.57
N ALA A 58 2.67 -5.72 6.36
CA ALA A 58 1.97 -6.93 6.77
C ALA A 58 1.41 -7.73 5.57
N ILE A 59 0.69 -7.04 4.67
CA ILE A 59 0.06 -7.64 3.47
C ILE A 59 1.10 -8.35 2.59
N TRP A 60 2.27 -7.73 2.42
CA TRP A 60 3.30 -8.28 1.53
C TRP A 60 4.25 -9.25 2.25
N HIS A 61 4.37 -9.16 3.57
CA HIS A 61 5.14 -10.13 4.35
C HIS A 61 4.47 -11.50 4.40
N ASN A 62 3.14 -11.54 4.51
CA ASN A 62 2.39 -12.78 4.55
C ASN A 62 1.22 -12.74 3.58
N GLU A 63 1.26 -13.60 2.55
CA GLU A 63 0.23 -13.62 1.50
C GLU A 63 -1.19 -13.88 2.02
N GLN A 64 -1.32 -14.56 3.16
CA GLN A 64 -2.62 -14.88 3.76
C GLN A 64 -3.20 -13.72 4.58
N PHE A 65 -2.37 -12.75 4.99
CA PHE A 65 -2.80 -11.62 5.82
C PHE A 65 -3.98 -10.89 5.20
N VAL A 66 -3.89 -10.53 3.91
CA VAL A 66 -4.93 -9.75 3.23
C VAL A 66 -6.29 -10.46 3.20
N TYR A 67 -6.30 -11.80 3.15
CA TYR A 67 -7.53 -12.60 3.09
C TYR A 67 -8.11 -12.92 4.46
N LYS A 68 -7.36 -12.70 5.55
CA LYS A 68 -7.77 -13.02 6.93
C LYS A 68 -8.01 -11.77 7.77
N ALA A 69 -7.40 -10.64 7.41
CA ALA A 69 -7.64 -9.36 8.08
C ALA A 69 -9.09 -8.90 7.92
N ASP A 70 -9.55 -8.12 8.90
CA ASP A 70 -10.89 -7.52 8.87
C ASP A 70 -11.06 -6.67 7.60
N LEU A 71 -12.06 -7.03 6.79
CA LEU A 71 -12.37 -6.33 5.54
C LEU A 71 -12.83 -4.90 5.77
N ASP A 72 -13.49 -4.60 6.90
CA ASP A 72 -13.90 -3.25 7.23
C ASP A 72 -12.68 -2.36 7.50
N LEU A 73 -11.71 -2.90 8.26
CA LEU A 73 -10.41 -2.27 8.48
C LEU A 73 -9.71 -1.98 7.16
N LEU A 74 -9.65 -2.95 6.25
CA LEU A 74 -8.91 -2.79 4.99
C LEU A 74 -9.64 -1.86 4.00
N LEU A 75 -10.93 -2.12 3.74
CA LEU A 75 -11.69 -1.52 2.65
C LEU A 75 -12.41 -0.23 3.04
N ASN A 76 -12.92 -0.12 4.27
CA ASN A 76 -13.70 1.04 4.71
C ASN A 76 -12.85 2.06 5.48
N ASN A 77 -11.86 1.60 6.26
CA ASN A 77 -11.01 2.51 7.02
C ASN A 77 -9.78 2.94 6.21
N TYR A 78 -8.87 2.01 5.89
CA TYR A 78 -7.55 2.41 5.37
C TYR A 78 -7.46 2.60 3.85
N LEU A 79 -8.28 1.93 3.04
CA LEU A 79 -8.29 2.14 1.58
C LEU A 79 -8.68 3.59 1.19
N PRO A 80 -9.79 4.17 1.69
CA PRO A 80 -10.12 5.57 1.39
C PRO A 80 -9.04 6.53 1.88
N LYS A 81 -8.50 6.31 3.08
CA LYS A 81 -7.39 7.12 3.63
C LYS A 81 -6.15 7.10 2.75
N ALA A 82 -5.75 5.92 2.26
CA ALA A 82 -4.60 5.79 1.37
C ALA A 82 -4.80 6.59 0.07
N ILE A 83 -6.00 6.54 -0.50
CA ILE A 83 -6.36 7.30 -1.71
C ILE A 83 -6.36 8.81 -1.43
N ASP A 84 -6.91 9.24 -0.29
CA ASP A 84 -6.96 10.64 0.12
C ASP A 84 -5.57 11.23 0.39
N TYR A 85 -4.64 10.45 0.94
CA TYR A 85 -3.25 10.86 1.08
C TYR A 85 -2.57 11.12 -0.26
N ILE A 86 -2.78 10.26 -1.26
CA ILE A 86 -2.25 10.47 -2.61
C ILE A 86 -2.81 11.77 -3.21
N GLY A 87 -4.13 11.98 -3.09
CA GLY A 87 -4.79 13.20 -3.55
C GLY A 87 -4.26 14.47 -2.86
N SER A 88 -4.03 14.40 -1.55
CA SER A 88 -3.50 15.51 -0.74
C SER A 88 -2.05 15.85 -1.12
N ALA A 89 -1.22 14.85 -1.41
CA ALA A 89 0.15 15.06 -1.90
C ALA A 89 0.15 15.74 -3.29
N LEU A 90 -0.70 15.28 -4.20
CA LEU A 90 -0.88 15.93 -5.51
C LEU A 90 -1.40 17.37 -5.36
N TYR A 91 -2.37 17.60 -4.48
CA TYR A 91 -2.91 18.93 -4.23
C TYR A 91 -1.84 19.90 -3.70
N ARG A 92 -1.02 19.47 -2.73
CA ARG A 92 0.09 20.29 -2.20
C ARG A 92 1.12 20.64 -3.28
N SER A 93 1.39 19.70 -4.17
CA SER A 93 2.25 19.96 -5.35
C SER A 93 1.58 20.78 -6.46
N ARG A 94 0.32 21.22 -6.28
CA ARG A 94 -0.51 21.90 -7.29
C ARG A 94 -0.68 21.10 -8.58
N GLY A 95 -0.79 19.77 -8.44
CA GLY A 95 -0.92 18.84 -9.56
C GLY A 95 0.37 18.66 -10.36
N ALA A 96 1.52 19.09 -9.83
CA ALA A 96 2.83 18.78 -10.38
C ALA A 96 3.32 17.41 -9.85
N ARG A 97 4.64 17.20 -9.87
CA ARG A 97 5.25 16.01 -9.26
C ARG A 97 5.07 16.02 -7.75
N ILE A 98 4.85 14.83 -7.20
CA ILE A 98 4.86 14.59 -5.75
C ILE A 98 6.15 15.15 -5.14
N LEU A 99 6.00 15.91 -4.05
CA LEU A 99 7.12 16.49 -3.31
C LEU A 99 7.93 15.38 -2.63
N ASP A 100 9.26 15.55 -2.53
CA ASP A 100 10.16 14.54 -1.98
C ASP A 100 9.76 14.07 -0.57
N GLU A 101 9.21 14.97 0.26
CA GLU A 101 8.70 14.66 1.61
C GLU A 101 7.50 13.69 1.60
N ASP A 102 6.71 13.70 0.54
CA ASP A 102 5.50 12.89 0.38
C ASP A 102 5.75 11.58 -0.36
N VAL A 103 6.84 11.49 -1.14
CA VAL A 103 7.15 10.31 -1.97
C VAL A 103 7.12 9.03 -1.16
N LYS A 104 7.70 9.04 0.05
CA LYS A 104 7.74 7.86 0.92
C LYS A 104 6.34 7.41 1.36
N SER A 105 5.47 8.34 1.74
CA SER A 105 4.12 8.04 2.21
C SER A 105 3.22 7.60 1.05
N VAL A 106 3.32 8.27 -0.11
CA VAL A 106 2.60 7.90 -1.34
C VAL A 106 3.01 6.50 -1.80
N LYS A 107 4.30 6.16 -1.72
CA LYS A 107 4.79 4.81 -2.00
C LYS A 107 4.05 3.76 -1.17
N TYR A 108 4.00 3.92 0.16
CA TYR A 108 3.32 2.97 1.03
C TYR A 108 1.82 2.89 0.77
N CYS A 109 1.18 4.01 0.41
CA CYS A 109 -0.23 4.02 0.01
C CYS A 109 -0.45 3.17 -1.25
N LEU A 110 0.41 3.32 -2.28
CA LEU A 110 0.32 2.53 -3.51
C LEU A 110 0.58 1.04 -3.26
N GLU A 111 1.58 0.70 -2.44
CA GLU A 111 1.89 -0.68 -2.06
C GLU A 111 0.74 -1.32 -1.26
N TYR A 112 0.12 -0.56 -0.34
CA TYR A 112 -1.07 -0.98 0.39
C TYR A 112 -2.25 -1.24 -0.56
N ILE A 113 -2.57 -0.26 -1.43
CA ILE A 113 -3.65 -0.36 -2.42
C ILE A 113 -3.44 -1.60 -3.29
N LEU A 114 -2.23 -1.79 -3.84
CA LEU A 114 -1.92 -2.96 -4.66
C LEU A 114 -2.16 -4.28 -3.90
N GLY A 115 -1.78 -4.31 -2.62
CA GLY A 115 -2.03 -5.44 -1.74
C GLY A 115 -3.51 -5.75 -1.57
N VAL A 116 -4.31 -4.73 -1.23
CA VAL A 116 -5.77 -4.83 -1.06
C VAL A 116 -6.47 -5.25 -2.34
N MET A 117 -5.99 -4.82 -3.51
CA MET A 117 -6.58 -5.19 -4.80
C MET A 117 -6.55 -6.70 -5.07
N ARG A 118 -5.68 -7.47 -4.38
CA ARG A 118 -5.65 -8.94 -4.43
C ARG A 118 -6.92 -9.58 -3.87
N LEU A 119 -7.72 -8.88 -3.07
CA LEU A 119 -9.03 -9.37 -2.59
C LEU A 119 -10.00 -9.69 -3.74
N ARG A 120 -9.79 -9.14 -4.95
CA ARG A 120 -10.54 -9.56 -6.15
C ARG A 120 -10.41 -11.06 -6.44
N ASN A 121 -9.34 -11.71 -5.98
CA ASN A 121 -9.15 -13.16 -6.13
C ASN A 121 -10.18 -13.99 -5.35
N LEU A 122 -10.85 -13.40 -4.36
CA LEU A 122 -11.96 -14.04 -3.66
C LEU A 122 -13.20 -14.22 -4.58
N LYS A 123 -13.26 -13.50 -5.71
CA LYS A 123 -14.37 -13.51 -6.67
C LYS A 123 -15.73 -13.18 -6.04
N GLU A 124 -15.71 -12.45 -4.93
CA GLU A 124 -16.90 -11.91 -4.29
C GLU A 124 -17.31 -10.61 -4.96
N LEU A 125 -18.47 -10.62 -5.62
CA LEU A 125 -19.02 -9.44 -6.32
C LEU A 125 -19.20 -8.25 -5.38
N ASN A 126 -19.64 -8.49 -4.13
CA ASN A 126 -19.79 -7.45 -3.14
C ASN A 126 -18.46 -6.74 -2.81
N ILE A 127 -17.33 -7.43 -2.85
CA ILE A 127 -16.02 -6.80 -2.63
C ILE A 127 -15.59 -6.08 -3.91
N THR A 128 -15.64 -6.78 -5.03
CA THR A 128 -15.13 -6.32 -6.32
C THR A 128 -15.91 -5.11 -6.83
N ASP A 129 -17.23 -5.23 -6.97
CA ASP A 129 -18.06 -4.20 -7.59
C ASP A 129 -18.25 -2.99 -6.67
N LYS A 130 -18.45 -3.22 -5.37
CA LYS A 130 -18.72 -2.14 -4.40
C LYS A 130 -17.48 -1.32 -4.08
N TYR A 131 -16.32 -1.95 -3.87
CA TYR A 131 -15.13 -1.28 -3.34
C TYR A 131 -14.02 -1.14 -4.35
N LEU A 132 -13.71 -2.20 -5.09
CA LEU A 132 -12.49 -2.28 -5.88
C LEU A 132 -12.68 -1.97 -7.36
N SER A 133 -13.91 -1.75 -7.83
CA SER A 133 -14.20 -1.42 -9.23
C SER A 133 -14.23 0.10 -9.46
N LEU A 134 -14.11 0.51 -10.72
CA LEU A 134 -14.29 1.91 -11.12
C LEU A 134 -15.75 2.41 -10.98
N ASN A 135 -16.69 1.59 -10.52
CA ASN A 135 -18.01 2.08 -10.09
C ASN A 135 -17.95 2.78 -8.73
N ASN A 136 -16.89 2.54 -7.94
CA ASN A 136 -16.65 3.21 -6.67
C ASN A 136 -15.97 4.57 -6.88
N ILE A 137 -16.51 5.62 -6.24
CA ILE A 137 -16.00 7.00 -6.36
C ILE A 137 -14.53 7.11 -5.92
N LYS A 138 -14.12 6.43 -4.85
CA LYS A 138 -12.72 6.42 -4.40
C LYS A 138 -11.80 5.78 -5.42
N MET A 139 -12.23 4.72 -6.09
CA MET A 139 -11.44 4.11 -7.16
C MET A 139 -11.32 5.00 -8.39
N GLN A 140 -12.36 5.79 -8.71
CA GLN A 140 -12.29 6.81 -9.76
C GLN A 140 -11.31 7.94 -9.39
N GLU A 141 -11.34 8.39 -8.14
CA GLU A 141 -10.38 9.38 -7.62
C GLU A 141 -8.95 8.86 -7.74
N LEU A 142 -8.71 7.62 -7.29
CA LEU A 142 -7.41 6.95 -7.42
C LEU A 142 -6.96 6.89 -8.88
N TYR A 143 -7.84 6.45 -9.78
CA TYR A 143 -7.51 6.36 -11.21
C TYR A 143 -7.04 7.72 -11.76
N ARG A 144 -7.78 8.80 -11.48
CA ARG A 144 -7.39 10.17 -11.86
C ARG A 144 -6.05 10.59 -11.24
N TYR A 145 -5.79 10.25 -9.97
CA TYR A 145 -4.52 10.56 -9.33
C TYR A 145 -3.35 9.82 -9.98
N LEU A 146 -3.54 8.55 -10.35
CA LEU A 146 -2.53 7.78 -11.06
C LEU A 146 -2.23 8.37 -12.45
N GLU A 147 -3.25 8.79 -13.20
CA GLU A 147 -3.07 9.49 -14.49
C GLU A 147 -2.23 10.76 -14.32
N ASN A 148 -2.56 11.61 -13.33
CA ASN A 148 -1.76 12.81 -13.03
C ASN A 148 -0.30 12.46 -12.68
N MET A 149 -0.06 11.40 -11.92
CA MET A 149 1.28 10.98 -11.55
C MET A 149 2.08 10.49 -12.77
N VAL A 150 1.42 9.79 -13.69
CA VAL A 150 2.00 9.35 -14.97
C VAL A 150 2.35 10.53 -15.86
N ASP A 151 1.42 11.47 -16.05
CA ASP A 151 1.62 12.64 -16.90
C ASP A 151 2.77 13.51 -16.39
N ASN A 152 2.90 13.61 -15.06
CA ASN A 152 4.01 14.31 -14.42
C ASN A 152 5.32 13.52 -14.40
N ASN A 153 5.37 12.28 -14.88
CA ASN A 153 6.54 11.40 -14.79
C ASN A 153 7.06 11.26 -13.34
N THR A 154 6.13 11.03 -12.41
CA THR A 154 6.45 10.82 -11.00
C THR A 154 7.21 9.50 -10.84
N LYS A 155 8.36 9.54 -10.17
CA LYS A 155 9.19 8.37 -9.92
C LYS A 155 8.97 7.87 -8.50
N ILE A 156 8.49 6.64 -8.37
CA ILE A 156 8.31 5.97 -7.08
C ILE A 156 8.98 4.60 -7.18
N ILE A 157 9.89 4.33 -6.24
CA ILE A 157 10.60 3.06 -6.15
C ILE A 157 9.92 2.24 -5.05
N SER A 158 9.37 1.09 -5.42
CA SER A 158 8.69 0.15 -4.52
C SER A 158 9.69 -0.68 -3.72
N PHE A 159 9.32 -1.16 -2.54
CA PHE A 159 10.04 -2.26 -1.88
C PHE A 159 9.67 -3.64 -2.44
N LEU A 160 8.62 -3.70 -3.27
CA LEU A 160 8.24 -4.92 -3.98
C LEU A 160 9.14 -5.10 -5.20
N ASN A 161 9.57 -6.33 -5.42
CA ASN A 161 10.16 -6.75 -6.67
C ASN A 161 9.03 -7.07 -7.67
N LEU A 162 8.88 -6.19 -8.66
CA LEU A 162 7.84 -6.23 -9.68
C LEU A 162 8.45 -6.73 -11.00
N ASP A 163 8.30 -8.02 -11.28
CA ASP A 163 8.77 -8.64 -12.52
C ASP A 163 7.70 -8.46 -13.60
N ILE A 164 7.93 -7.51 -14.51
CA ILE A 164 7.02 -7.11 -15.59
C ILE A 164 7.66 -7.52 -16.92
N ALA A 165 7.02 -8.44 -17.64
CA ALA A 165 7.57 -8.98 -18.89
C ALA A 165 7.69 -7.92 -20.00
N SER A 166 6.71 -7.01 -20.11
CA SER A 166 6.72 -5.89 -21.05
C SER A 166 5.68 -4.85 -20.64
N LYS A 167 6.01 -3.57 -20.74
CA LYS A 167 5.03 -2.48 -20.61
C LYS A 167 4.57 -1.93 -21.96
N GLY A 168 5.13 -2.41 -23.06
CA GLY A 168 4.85 -1.93 -24.41
C GLY A 168 5.01 -0.40 -24.53
N ARG A 169 3.92 0.31 -24.85
CA ARG A 169 3.96 1.79 -24.97
C ARG A 169 4.17 2.53 -23.64
N TYR A 170 4.09 1.82 -22.51
CA TYR A 170 4.14 2.38 -21.17
C TYR A 170 5.52 2.23 -20.49
N GLU A 171 6.58 1.90 -21.24
CA GLU A 171 7.95 1.73 -20.70
C GLU A 171 8.46 2.90 -19.83
N LYS A 172 7.98 4.12 -20.10
CA LYS A 172 8.39 5.31 -19.34
C LYS A 172 7.73 5.42 -17.96
N ILE A 173 6.66 4.68 -17.70
CA ILE A 173 5.97 4.67 -16.41
C ILE A 173 6.74 3.78 -15.44
N CYS A 174 6.99 4.25 -14.20
CA CYS A 174 7.65 3.42 -13.19
C CYS A 174 6.81 2.18 -12.82
N ASP A 175 7.47 1.08 -12.45
CA ASP A 175 6.85 -0.25 -12.27
C ASP A 175 5.62 -0.21 -11.37
N LEU A 176 5.74 0.41 -10.20
CA LEU A 176 4.65 0.46 -9.22
C LEU A 176 3.41 1.14 -9.77
N LEU A 177 3.56 2.30 -10.43
CA LEU A 177 2.43 3.03 -11.00
C LEU A 177 1.78 2.24 -12.15
N TYR A 178 2.59 1.60 -12.99
CA TYR A 178 2.08 0.76 -14.07
C TYR A 178 1.25 -0.42 -13.52
N VAL A 179 1.79 -1.14 -12.54
CA VAL A 179 1.10 -2.30 -11.95
C VAL A 179 -0.19 -1.88 -11.25
N VAL A 180 -0.16 -0.81 -10.46
CA VAL A 180 -1.38 -0.30 -9.80
C VAL A 180 -2.43 0.10 -10.83
N LEU A 181 -2.05 0.78 -11.91
CA LEU A 181 -2.97 1.14 -13.00
C LEU A 181 -3.63 -0.09 -13.63
N VAL A 182 -2.84 -1.11 -13.97
CA VAL A 182 -3.34 -2.37 -14.54
C VAL A 182 -4.35 -3.04 -13.60
N TYR A 183 -4.03 -3.12 -12.31
CA TYR A 183 -4.94 -3.67 -11.31
C TYR A 183 -6.20 -2.81 -11.19
N VAL A 184 -6.10 -1.47 -11.14
CA VAL A 184 -7.26 -0.58 -11.01
C VAL A 184 -8.20 -0.72 -12.21
N THR A 185 -7.68 -0.72 -13.43
CA THR A 185 -8.49 -0.82 -14.66
C THR A 185 -9.05 -2.22 -14.90
N GLY A 186 -8.56 -3.25 -14.20
CA GLY A 186 -8.98 -4.64 -14.42
C GLY A 186 -8.53 -5.19 -15.76
N ASN A 187 -7.46 -4.62 -16.35
CA ASN A 187 -6.87 -5.18 -17.56
C ASN A 187 -6.30 -6.57 -17.23
N ASN A 188 -6.73 -7.56 -18.01
CA ASN A 188 -6.40 -8.96 -17.75
C ASN A 188 -4.98 -9.26 -18.25
N THR A 189 -3.97 -8.98 -17.42
CA THR A 189 -2.56 -9.31 -17.67
C THR A 189 -2.09 -10.45 -16.75
N GLU A 190 -3.01 -11.29 -16.26
CA GLU A 190 -2.69 -12.47 -15.44
C GLU A 190 -1.67 -13.34 -16.18
N GLY A 191 -0.40 -13.29 -15.75
CA GLY A 191 0.74 -13.97 -16.37
C GLY A 191 1.91 -13.06 -16.77
N GLU A 192 1.68 -11.76 -16.94
CA GLU A 192 2.71 -10.79 -17.39
C GLU A 192 3.39 -10.03 -16.23
N ILE A 193 2.80 -10.07 -15.04
CA ILE A 193 3.28 -9.39 -13.84
C ILE A 193 3.41 -10.41 -12.70
N LYS A 194 4.62 -10.55 -12.15
CA LYS A 194 4.85 -11.29 -10.89
C LYS A 194 5.31 -10.33 -9.82
N ILE A 195 4.74 -10.46 -8.63
CA ILE A 195 5.04 -9.59 -7.49
C ILE A 195 5.67 -10.43 -6.39
N SER A 196 6.82 -10.00 -5.90
CA SER A 196 7.53 -10.61 -4.77
C SER A 196 8.11 -9.53 -3.87
N LEU A 197 8.60 -9.89 -2.68
CA LEU A 197 9.34 -8.96 -1.83
C LEU A 197 10.75 -8.78 -2.37
N ASN A 198 11.26 -7.54 -2.32
CA ASN A 198 12.69 -7.33 -2.45
C ASN A 198 13.36 -7.77 -1.14
N ILE A 199 14.24 -8.77 -1.19
CA ILE A 199 14.88 -9.37 0.01
C ILE A 199 16.09 -8.53 0.47
N ASP A 200 16.44 -7.47 -0.27
CA ASP A 200 17.69 -6.73 -0.10
C ASP A 200 17.60 -5.39 0.70
N ASP A 201 16.52 -5.14 1.46
CA ASP A 201 16.37 -3.94 2.34
C ASP A 201 16.49 -4.27 3.85
#